data_AF-A0A143PKV2-F1
#
_entry.id   AF-A0A143PKV2-F1
#
_cell.length_a   1.000
_cell.length_b   1.000
_cell.length_c   1.000
_cell.angle_alpha   90.00
_cell.angle_beta   90.00
_cell.angle_gamma   90.00
#
_symmetry.space_group_name_H-M   'P 1'
#
loop_
_entity.id
_entity.type
_entity.pdbx_description
1 polymer ?
#
loop_
_entity_poly.entity_id
_entity_poly.type
_entity_poly.pdbx_seq_one_letter_code
_entity_poly.pdbx_strand_id
1 'polypeptide(L)'
;MTRLNVMTGAAALAVGVGAGVMLAQAPPSVPYFVGNALGLPVEPMTAGTFAATSSNVKVFGAIYSAESCSYDPVRNLIVVPNRGVPQNVQTNNAWVSLLNHDGSVHTARWIGVQNPGPPRAALTPPLVLNEPYGSDVVDGTLYLADRDGSTSPDDKGVAVIRRFTLATGLPAGETRVPDVEWFNDIAVARDGTVYATQTGGTTDADAATWQVWKITRDGVATRLIQGAPLRRPNGIAIDPQGNVVVVNMLAPDVQTYSPAGALLKTEQAAQAGNDGVVIMADGTKYVSSVLQGGVSRLRPGQAAELIATNIPSAASMCYDPGANQLVIPMNANNALAFVPLGAPR
;
A
#
# COMPACT_ATOMS: atom_id res chain seq x y z
N MET A 1 81.52 -19.21 -11.83
CA MET A 1 80.70 -20.43 -11.73
C MET A 1 80.36 -20.66 -10.26
N THR A 2 79.09 -20.48 -9.93
CA THR A 2 78.29 -21.24 -8.96
C THR A 2 78.93 -21.62 -7.61
N ARG A 3 78.40 -21.07 -6.50
CA ARG A 3 77.34 -21.72 -5.69
C ARG A 3 76.85 -20.86 -4.53
N LEU A 4 75.53 -20.88 -4.39
CA LEU A 4 74.66 -20.46 -3.29
C LEU A 4 75.02 -21.14 -1.96
N ASN A 5 74.75 -20.49 -0.81
CA ASN A 5 73.75 -21.00 0.13
C ASN A 5 73.44 -20.07 1.34
N VAL A 6 72.14 -19.75 1.42
CA VAL A 6 71.25 -19.68 2.61
C VAL A 6 71.60 -18.71 3.73
N MET A 7 70.92 -17.54 3.69
CA MET A 7 70.62 -16.71 4.86
C MET A 7 69.48 -17.33 5.66
N THR A 8 69.72 -17.60 6.95
CA THR A 8 68.67 -17.68 7.99
C THR A 8 68.71 -16.39 8.80
N GLY A 9 67.84 -15.43 8.47
CA GLY A 9 67.66 -14.19 9.22
C GLY A 9 66.40 -14.24 10.06
N ALA A 10 66.55 -14.19 11.38
CA ALA A 10 65.45 -14.04 12.33
C ALA A 10 64.76 -12.67 12.13
N ALA A 11 63.47 -12.67 11.81
CA ALA A 11 62.66 -11.46 11.81
C ALA A 11 62.15 -11.20 13.24
N ALA A 12 62.71 -10.19 13.89
CA ALA A 12 62.21 -9.66 15.15
C ALA A 12 60.85 -8.97 14.92
N LEU A 13 59.85 -9.38 15.67
CA LEU A 13 58.54 -8.73 15.76
C LEU A 13 58.72 -7.39 16.50
N ALA A 14 58.58 -6.27 15.79
CA ALA A 14 58.41 -4.96 16.40
C ALA A 14 56.91 -4.61 16.40
N VAL A 15 56.27 -4.77 17.56
CA VAL A 15 54.90 -4.29 17.80
C VAL A 15 54.97 -2.78 17.98
N GLY A 16 54.64 -2.04 16.92
CA GLY A 16 54.36 -0.61 16.99
C GLY A 16 52.89 -0.38 17.32
N VAL A 17 52.55 -0.12 18.58
CA VAL A 17 51.22 0.40 18.95
C VAL A 17 51.17 1.87 18.55
N GLY A 18 50.72 2.13 17.31
CA GLY A 18 50.31 3.45 16.89
C GLY A 18 48.90 3.72 17.41
N ALA A 19 48.78 4.58 18.43
CA ALA A 19 47.49 5.12 18.85
C ALA A 19 46.97 6.08 17.76
N GLY A 20 46.33 5.52 16.73
CA GLY A 20 45.58 6.29 15.74
C GLY A 20 44.29 6.77 16.38
N VAL A 21 44.23 8.06 16.70
CA VAL A 21 42.96 8.73 17.00
C VAL A 21 42.11 8.66 15.73
N MET A 22 41.14 7.75 15.69
CA MET A 22 40.08 7.81 14.68
C MET A 22 39.25 9.05 14.97
N LEU A 23 39.55 10.14 14.26
CA LEU A 23 38.68 11.30 14.21
C LEU A 23 37.38 10.84 13.54
N ALA A 24 36.34 10.63 14.35
CA ALA A 24 34.99 10.39 13.84
C ALA A 24 34.63 11.58 12.94
N GLN A 25 34.50 11.33 11.63
CA GLN A 25 34.00 12.33 10.71
C GLN A 25 32.58 12.69 11.15
N ALA A 26 32.34 13.98 11.41
CA ALA A 26 30.99 14.46 11.66
C ALA A 26 30.11 14.03 10.46
N PRO A 27 28.91 13.47 10.70
CA PRO A 27 28.02 13.11 9.62
C PRO A 27 27.81 14.35 8.73
N PRO A 28 27.80 14.19 7.39
CA PRO A 28 27.63 15.31 6.49
C PRO A 28 26.36 16.08 6.85
N SER A 29 26.47 17.41 6.89
CA SER A 29 25.32 18.28 7.13
C SER A 29 24.34 18.14 5.97
N VAL A 30 23.17 17.56 6.23
CA VAL A 30 22.08 17.54 5.27
C VAL A 30 21.36 18.90 5.34
N PRO A 31 21.26 19.67 4.23
CA PRO A 31 20.54 20.94 4.25
C PRO A 31 19.07 20.75 4.60
N TYR A 32 18.50 21.67 5.38
CA TYR A 32 17.04 21.75 5.55
C TYR A 32 16.40 22.10 4.20
N PHE A 33 15.29 21.44 3.87
CA PHE A 33 14.49 21.73 2.69
C PHE A 33 13.06 22.12 3.08
N VAL A 34 12.41 22.92 2.24
CA VAL A 34 10.99 23.27 2.35
C VAL A 34 10.18 22.39 1.39
N GLY A 35 8.92 22.12 1.73
CA GLY A 35 8.05 21.29 0.91
C GLY A 35 7.73 21.90 -0.46
N ASN A 36 7.31 21.06 -1.40
CA ASN A 36 6.97 21.45 -2.75
C ASN A 36 5.45 21.63 -2.97
N ALA A 37 5.08 22.40 -4.00
CA ALA A 37 3.71 22.41 -4.50
C ALA A 37 3.31 21.03 -5.06
N LEU A 38 2.00 20.75 -5.09
CA LEU A 38 1.48 19.52 -5.72
C LEU A 38 1.92 19.46 -7.20
N GLY A 39 2.28 18.25 -7.65
CA GLY A 39 2.90 18.02 -8.98
C GLY A 39 4.43 17.99 -8.96
N LEU A 40 5.05 18.19 -7.80
CA LEU A 40 6.48 17.92 -7.56
C LEU A 40 6.65 16.74 -6.60
N PRO A 41 7.79 16.04 -6.62
CA PRO A 41 8.13 15.05 -5.60
C PRO A 41 8.07 15.66 -4.19
N VAL A 42 7.63 14.87 -3.19
CA VAL A 42 7.55 15.32 -1.78
C VAL A 42 8.92 15.74 -1.25
N GLU A 43 9.96 14.98 -1.59
CA GLU A 43 11.36 15.32 -1.36
C GLU A 43 11.94 16.06 -2.58
N PRO A 44 12.46 17.29 -2.45
CA PRO A 44 13.01 18.04 -3.57
C PRO A 44 14.18 17.31 -4.23
N MET A 45 13.97 16.75 -5.43
CA MET A 45 15.07 16.27 -6.26
C MET A 45 15.65 17.43 -7.07
N THR A 46 16.97 17.52 -7.17
CA THR A 46 17.70 18.59 -7.86
C THR A 46 17.47 18.65 -9.38
N ALA A 47 16.75 17.70 -9.98
CA ALA A 47 16.63 17.54 -11.43
C ALA A 47 15.20 17.31 -11.97
N GLY A 48 14.15 17.43 -11.14
CA GLY A 48 12.77 17.24 -11.61
C GLY A 48 12.26 18.45 -12.40
N THR A 49 11.78 18.25 -13.63
CA THR A 49 10.98 19.29 -14.31
C THR A 49 9.57 19.28 -13.74
N PHE A 50 9.04 20.45 -13.37
CA PHE A 50 7.66 20.56 -12.88
C PHE A 50 6.68 20.11 -13.97
N ALA A 51 5.77 19.20 -13.62
CA ALA A 51 4.62 18.84 -14.43
C ALA A 51 3.36 18.96 -13.58
N ALA A 52 2.47 19.88 -13.94
CA ALA A 52 1.25 20.09 -13.18
C ALA A 52 0.36 18.84 -13.19
N THR A 53 -0.28 18.56 -12.06
CA THR A 53 -1.38 17.60 -11.99
C THR A 53 -2.46 17.97 -13.00
N SER A 54 -3.05 16.96 -13.66
CA SER A 54 -4.07 17.20 -14.69
C SER A 54 -5.25 18.02 -14.14
N SER A 55 -5.78 18.92 -14.96
CA SER A 55 -6.75 19.94 -14.53
C SER A 55 -8.10 19.39 -14.03
N ASN A 56 -8.39 18.12 -14.31
CA ASN A 56 -9.57 17.41 -13.81
C ASN A 56 -9.40 16.85 -12.40
N VAL A 57 -8.21 16.93 -11.80
CA VAL A 57 -7.94 16.41 -10.46
C VAL A 57 -8.16 17.48 -9.41
N LYS A 58 -8.90 17.14 -8.35
CA LYS A 58 -9.00 17.95 -7.13
C LYS A 58 -8.33 17.23 -5.98
N VAL A 59 -7.61 17.96 -5.13
CA VAL A 59 -6.88 17.38 -4.00
C VAL A 59 -7.39 17.97 -2.69
N PHE A 60 -7.69 17.09 -1.73
CA PHE A 60 -8.18 17.46 -0.40
C PHE A 60 -7.31 16.81 0.67
N GLY A 61 -7.00 17.58 1.73
CA GLY A 61 -6.23 17.10 2.89
C GLY A 61 -7.13 16.51 3.99
N ALA A 62 -6.65 16.58 5.24
CA ALA A 62 -7.29 16.04 6.46
C ALA A 62 -7.28 14.51 6.61
N ILE A 63 -6.38 13.88 5.87
CA ILE A 63 -6.06 12.46 5.89
C ILE A 63 -4.61 12.31 6.37
N TYR A 64 -4.20 11.11 6.77
CA TYR A 64 -2.83 10.87 7.22
C TYR A 64 -2.33 9.51 6.75
N SER A 65 -1.35 9.53 5.86
CA SER A 65 -0.68 8.34 5.33
C SER A 65 -1.66 7.22 4.94
N ALA A 66 -2.76 7.58 4.29
CA ALA A 66 -3.72 6.61 3.77
C ALA A 66 -3.13 5.92 2.53
N GLU A 67 -3.24 4.59 2.46
CA GLU A 67 -2.78 3.78 1.32
C GLU A 67 -3.95 3.32 0.43
N SER A 68 -5.13 3.14 1.02
CA SER A 68 -6.35 2.73 0.32
C SER A 68 -7.57 3.52 0.78
N CYS A 69 -8.68 3.33 0.07
CA CYS A 69 -10.00 3.77 0.52
C CYS A 69 -11.04 2.72 0.10
N SER A 70 -12.25 2.87 0.62
CA SER A 70 -13.42 2.08 0.26
C SER A 70 -14.66 2.97 0.25
N TYR A 71 -15.81 2.42 -0.12
CA TYR A 71 -17.07 3.15 -0.15
C TYR A 71 -18.15 2.46 0.70
N ASP A 72 -18.82 3.23 1.56
CA ASP A 72 -19.98 2.78 2.31
C ASP A 72 -21.27 3.21 1.59
N PRO A 73 -21.96 2.29 0.88
CA PRO A 73 -23.17 2.62 0.14
C PRO A 73 -24.38 2.92 1.03
N VAL A 74 -24.36 2.50 2.30
CA VAL A 74 -25.47 2.74 3.24
C VAL A 74 -25.40 4.16 3.78
N ARG A 75 -24.20 4.63 4.14
CA ARG A 75 -23.99 6.02 4.56
C ARG A 75 -23.82 6.98 3.40
N ASN A 76 -23.54 6.45 2.21
CA ASN A 76 -23.16 7.24 1.04
C ASN A 76 -21.91 8.10 1.34
N LEU A 77 -20.87 7.47 1.88
CA LEU A 77 -19.62 8.11 2.31
C LEU A 77 -18.40 7.32 1.86
N ILE A 78 -17.29 8.02 1.64
CA ILE A 78 -15.98 7.43 1.38
C ILE A 78 -15.33 7.06 2.72
N VAL A 79 -14.85 5.83 2.83
CA VAL A 79 -14.19 5.27 4.01
C VAL A 79 -12.69 5.27 3.80
N VAL A 80 -11.94 5.93 4.68
CA VAL A 80 -10.51 6.16 4.47
C VAL A 80 -9.70 5.73 5.70
N PRO A 81 -9.01 4.58 5.64
CA PRO A 81 -8.08 4.15 6.68
C PRO A 81 -6.82 5.02 6.67
N ASN A 82 -6.51 5.60 7.81
CA ASN A 82 -5.30 6.41 8.03
C ASN A 82 -4.32 5.56 8.84
N ARG A 83 -3.09 5.41 8.36
CA ARG A 83 -2.10 4.53 9.00
C ARG A 83 -1.59 5.02 10.35
N GLY A 84 -1.77 6.31 10.65
CA GLY A 84 -1.13 6.91 11.82
C GLY A 84 0.39 6.83 11.74
N VAL A 85 1.07 6.99 12.88
CA VAL A 85 2.52 6.80 12.94
C VAL A 85 2.87 5.31 12.91
N PRO A 86 4.07 4.94 12.40
CA PRO A 86 4.52 3.55 12.42
C PRO A 86 4.53 2.92 13.82
N GLN A 87 4.36 1.60 13.90
CA GLN A 87 4.23 0.86 15.17
C GLN A 87 5.45 0.95 16.08
N ASN A 88 6.65 1.15 15.54
CA ASN A 88 7.87 1.38 16.34
C ASN A 88 7.88 2.76 17.03
N VAL A 89 6.98 3.68 16.64
CA VAL A 89 6.71 4.94 17.34
C VAL A 89 5.55 4.76 18.30
N GLN A 90 4.43 4.21 17.81
CA GLN A 90 3.25 3.96 18.64
C GLN A 90 2.37 2.87 18.02
N THR A 91 2.15 1.79 18.77
CA THR A 91 1.18 0.76 18.39
C THR A 91 -0.26 1.26 18.48
N ASN A 92 -1.15 0.64 17.71
CA ASN A 92 -2.58 0.90 17.72
C ASN A 92 -2.91 2.39 17.50
N ASN A 93 -2.23 3.04 16.56
CA ASN A 93 -2.35 4.48 16.31
C ASN A 93 -3.25 4.84 15.13
N ALA A 94 -3.54 3.89 14.23
CA ALA A 94 -4.38 4.12 13.08
C ALA A 94 -5.86 4.39 13.44
N TRP A 95 -6.55 5.00 12.48
CA TRP A 95 -7.97 5.34 12.56
C TRP A 95 -8.63 5.35 11.17
N VAL A 96 -9.95 5.34 11.12
CA VAL A 96 -10.73 5.47 9.87
C VAL A 96 -11.46 6.80 9.86
N SER A 97 -11.35 7.55 8.76
CA SER A 97 -12.11 8.77 8.49
C SER A 97 -13.28 8.48 7.56
N LEU A 98 -14.32 9.30 7.63
CA LEU A 98 -15.43 9.32 6.68
C LEU A 98 -15.47 10.67 5.96
N LEU A 99 -15.54 10.64 4.63
CA LEU A 99 -15.56 11.83 3.78
C LEU A 99 -16.80 11.84 2.88
N ASN A 100 -17.28 13.05 2.58
CA ASN A 100 -18.29 13.29 1.58
C ASN A 100 -17.67 13.24 0.17
N HIS A 101 -18.51 13.08 -0.85
CA HIS A 101 -18.10 13.03 -2.26
C HIS A 101 -17.35 14.28 -2.74
N ASP A 102 -17.60 15.44 -2.13
CA ASP A 102 -16.95 16.70 -2.50
C ASP A 102 -15.58 16.88 -1.82
N GLY A 103 -15.09 15.87 -1.11
CA GLY A 103 -13.83 15.89 -0.38
C GLY A 103 -13.91 16.53 1.01
N SER A 104 -15.07 17.07 1.41
CA SER A 104 -15.25 17.58 2.77
C SER A 104 -15.27 16.44 3.79
N VAL A 105 -14.68 16.67 4.95
CA VAL A 105 -14.64 15.68 6.03
C VAL A 105 -16.00 15.60 6.71
N HIS A 106 -16.62 14.43 6.68
CA HIS A 106 -17.84 14.14 7.46
C HIS A 106 -17.48 13.78 8.90
N THR A 107 -16.50 12.88 9.08
CA THR A 107 -16.04 12.43 10.40
C THR A 107 -14.54 12.17 10.36
N ALA A 108 -13.75 13.02 11.01
CA ALA A 108 -12.29 12.98 10.94
C ALA A 108 -11.68 11.73 11.59
N ARG A 109 -12.30 11.21 12.63
CA ARG A 109 -11.95 9.93 13.26
C ARG A 109 -13.25 9.25 13.64
N TRP A 110 -13.54 8.09 13.04
CA TRP A 110 -14.75 7.33 13.29
C TRP A 110 -14.43 6.00 14.02
N ILE A 111 -13.54 5.19 13.45
CA ILE A 111 -12.92 4.04 14.12
C ILE A 111 -11.53 4.48 14.60
N GLY A 112 -11.15 4.17 15.84
CA GLY A 112 -9.86 4.60 16.42
C GLY A 112 -9.89 5.99 17.09
N VAL A 113 -11.06 6.44 17.56
CA VAL A 113 -11.33 7.78 18.14
C VAL A 113 -10.70 8.00 19.52
N GLN A 114 -10.24 6.94 20.19
CA GLN A 114 -9.86 7.01 21.60
C GLN A 114 -8.43 7.52 21.78
N ASN A 115 -8.23 8.32 22.84
CA ASN A 115 -6.91 8.74 23.29
C ASN A 115 -6.01 7.49 23.48
N PRO A 116 -4.75 7.53 23.00
CA PRO A 116 -3.78 6.48 23.26
C PRO A 116 -3.68 6.14 24.76
N GLY A 117 -3.40 4.87 25.08
CA GLY A 117 -3.12 4.42 26.45
C GLY A 117 -4.20 3.55 27.10
N PRO A 118 -4.24 3.45 28.45
CA PRO A 118 -5.09 2.51 29.18
C PRO A 118 -6.58 2.52 28.81
N PRO A 119 -7.22 3.67 28.50
CA PRO A 119 -8.63 3.69 28.09
C PRO A 119 -8.91 2.89 26.82
N ARG A 120 -7.99 2.88 25.84
CA ARG A 120 -8.16 2.12 24.59
C ARG A 120 -8.01 0.62 24.82
N ALA A 121 -7.11 0.21 25.71
CA ALA A 121 -6.91 -1.20 26.08
C ALA A 121 -8.11 -1.78 26.87
N ALA A 122 -8.86 -0.94 27.60
CA ALA A 122 -10.02 -1.35 28.39
C ALA A 122 -11.34 -1.41 27.59
N LEU A 123 -11.32 -1.15 26.27
CA LEU A 123 -12.52 -1.22 25.43
C LEU A 123 -13.10 -2.64 25.39
N THR A 124 -14.42 -2.74 25.29
CA THR A 124 -15.15 -4.01 25.20
C THR A 124 -16.10 -3.98 23.99
N PRO A 125 -15.81 -4.71 22.89
CA PRO A 125 -14.58 -5.46 22.66
C PRO A 125 -13.35 -4.55 22.48
N PRO A 126 -12.13 -5.06 22.71
CA PRO A 126 -10.91 -4.30 22.42
C PRO A 126 -10.86 -3.88 20.95
N LEU A 127 -10.45 -2.64 20.70
CA LEU A 127 -10.22 -2.12 19.35
C LEU A 127 -8.71 -2.07 19.09
N VAL A 128 -8.28 -2.84 18.11
CA VAL A 128 -6.91 -2.79 17.58
C VAL A 128 -6.97 -2.40 16.11
N LEU A 129 -6.18 -1.41 15.74
CA LEU A 129 -5.93 -0.98 14.36
C LEU A 129 -4.57 -0.27 14.36
N ASN A 130 -3.57 -0.88 13.73
CA ASN A 130 -2.18 -0.42 13.84
C ASN A 130 -1.74 0.35 12.60
N GLU A 131 -1.70 -0.31 11.45
CA GLU A 131 -1.20 0.16 10.16
C GLU A 131 -1.98 -0.49 8.99
N PRO A 132 -3.22 -0.05 8.71
CA PRO A 132 -4.00 -0.54 7.57
C PRO A 132 -3.41 -0.10 6.23
N TYR A 133 -3.14 -1.05 5.33
CA TYR A 133 -2.66 -0.81 3.97
C TYR A 133 -3.81 -0.91 2.94
N GLY A 134 -4.40 -2.10 2.81
CA GLY A 134 -5.54 -2.37 1.93
C GLY A 134 -6.90 -2.31 2.65
N SER A 135 -7.96 -2.04 1.91
CA SER A 135 -9.33 -2.01 2.45
C SER A 135 -10.37 -2.45 1.43
N ASP A 136 -11.43 -3.10 1.92
CA ASP A 136 -12.60 -3.44 1.12
C ASP A 136 -13.87 -3.46 1.98
N VAL A 137 -15.03 -3.27 1.34
CA VAL A 137 -16.35 -3.28 1.98
C VAL A 137 -17.23 -4.33 1.31
N VAL A 138 -17.64 -5.33 2.09
CA VAL A 138 -18.54 -6.39 1.64
C VAL A 138 -19.58 -6.67 2.71
N ASP A 139 -20.86 -6.70 2.31
CA ASP A 139 -22.01 -7.07 3.15
C ASP A 139 -22.03 -6.37 4.53
N GLY A 140 -21.81 -5.05 4.52
CA GLY A 140 -21.84 -4.22 5.73
C GLY A 140 -20.64 -4.42 6.66
N THR A 141 -19.58 -5.07 6.20
CA THR A 141 -18.32 -5.25 6.93
C THR A 141 -17.20 -4.52 6.20
N LEU A 142 -16.43 -3.72 6.94
CA LEU A 142 -15.16 -3.17 6.50
C LEU A 142 -14.05 -4.17 6.83
N TYR A 143 -13.29 -4.56 5.82
CA TYR A 143 -12.09 -5.38 5.93
C TYR A 143 -10.87 -4.50 5.75
N LEU A 144 -9.83 -4.73 6.55
CA LEU A 144 -8.56 -4.01 6.48
C LEU A 144 -7.41 -5.00 6.50
N ALA A 145 -6.48 -4.86 5.56
CA ALA A 145 -5.17 -5.48 5.64
C ALA A 145 -4.30 -4.67 6.61
N ASP A 146 -4.22 -5.14 7.85
CA ASP A 146 -3.43 -4.54 8.91
C ASP A 146 -2.25 -5.48 9.27
N ARG A 147 -1.42 -5.06 10.21
CA ARG A 147 -0.36 -5.89 10.78
C ARG A 147 -0.19 -5.65 12.28
N ASP A 148 0.22 -6.69 12.99
CA ASP A 148 0.79 -6.60 14.34
C ASP A 148 2.31 -6.77 14.28
N GLY A 149 3.01 -6.33 15.32
CA GLY A 149 4.46 -6.50 15.43
C GLY A 149 5.24 -5.43 14.68
N SER A 150 6.46 -5.73 14.24
CA SER A 150 7.39 -4.77 13.62
C SER A 150 7.65 -3.53 14.50
N THR A 151 7.57 -3.68 15.82
CA THR A 151 7.77 -2.59 16.80
C THR A 151 9.25 -2.31 17.08
N SER A 152 10.14 -3.24 16.73
CA SER A 152 11.59 -3.12 16.83
C SER A 152 12.27 -3.96 15.73
N PRO A 153 13.57 -3.79 15.47
CA PRO A 153 14.28 -4.58 14.45
C PRO A 153 14.19 -6.10 14.62
N ASP A 154 14.00 -6.58 15.84
CA ASP A 154 13.92 -8.02 16.17
C ASP A 154 12.47 -8.53 16.30
N ASP A 155 11.48 -7.65 16.18
CA ASP A 155 10.06 -7.99 16.32
C ASP A 155 9.44 -8.32 14.94
N LYS A 156 9.08 -9.58 14.74
CA LYS A 156 8.52 -10.04 13.46
C LYS A 156 7.09 -9.51 13.29
N GLY A 157 6.82 -8.92 12.13
CA GLY A 157 5.45 -8.56 11.74
C GLY A 157 4.57 -9.79 11.50
N VAL A 158 3.27 -9.62 11.71
CA VAL A 158 2.22 -10.60 11.39
C VAL A 158 1.09 -9.87 10.68
N ALA A 159 0.73 -10.33 9.48
CA ALA A 159 -0.42 -9.84 8.75
C ALA A 159 -1.72 -10.20 9.47
N VAL A 160 -2.64 -9.24 9.55
CA VAL A 160 -3.94 -9.40 10.20
C VAL A 160 -5.02 -8.80 9.32
N ILE A 161 -5.99 -9.62 8.91
CA ILE A 161 -7.22 -9.11 8.32
C ILE A 161 -8.15 -8.69 9.46
N ARG A 162 -8.29 -7.38 9.68
CA ARG A 162 -9.20 -6.84 10.69
C ARG A 162 -10.56 -6.55 10.09
N ARG A 163 -11.62 -6.79 10.86
CA ARG A 163 -13.00 -6.56 10.43
C ARG A 163 -13.71 -5.62 11.39
N PHE A 164 -14.48 -4.69 10.83
CA PHE A 164 -15.35 -3.80 11.58
C PHE A 164 -16.74 -3.80 10.98
N THR A 165 -17.77 -3.78 11.81
CA THR A 165 -19.15 -3.64 11.32
C THR A 165 -19.33 -2.21 10.83
N LEU A 166 -19.70 -2.01 9.56
CA LEU A 166 -19.90 -0.66 9.05
C LEU A 166 -20.98 0.07 9.83
N ALA A 167 -22.09 -0.57 10.18
CA ALA A 167 -23.21 0.08 10.88
C ALA A 167 -22.80 0.77 12.20
N THR A 168 -21.79 0.26 12.91
CA THR A 168 -21.44 0.75 14.25
C THR A 168 -19.98 1.15 14.41
N GLY A 169 -19.09 0.70 13.53
CA GLY A 169 -17.64 0.79 13.70
C GLY A 169 -17.07 -0.17 14.75
N LEU A 170 -17.89 -1.08 15.31
CA LEU A 170 -17.41 -2.06 16.30
C LEU A 170 -16.59 -3.17 15.64
N PRO A 171 -15.54 -3.69 16.32
CA PRO A 171 -14.81 -4.87 15.89
C PRO A 171 -15.74 -6.05 15.58
N ALA A 172 -15.50 -6.70 14.44
CA ALA A 172 -16.25 -7.85 13.92
C ALA A 172 -15.37 -9.11 13.75
N GLY A 173 -14.24 -9.14 14.48
CA GLY A 173 -13.26 -10.22 14.47
C GLY A 173 -12.03 -9.91 13.62
N GLU A 174 -11.07 -10.82 13.67
CA GLU A 174 -9.82 -10.72 12.94
C GLU A 174 -9.33 -12.10 12.49
N THR A 175 -8.47 -12.13 11.48
CA THR A 175 -7.79 -13.34 11.02
C THR A 175 -6.31 -13.04 10.90
N ARG A 176 -5.48 -13.73 11.69
CA ARG A 176 -4.02 -13.59 11.66
C ARG A 176 -3.41 -14.58 10.68
N VAL A 177 -2.36 -14.18 9.97
CA VAL A 177 -1.59 -15.05 9.07
C VAL A 177 -0.11 -15.01 9.49
N PRO A 178 0.32 -15.85 10.46
CA PRO A 178 1.66 -15.76 11.08
C PRO A 178 2.86 -15.93 10.14
N ASP A 179 2.64 -16.58 9.00
CA ASP A 179 3.66 -16.82 7.97
C ASP A 179 3.91 -15.60 7.08
N VAL A 180 3.08 -14.57 7.21
CA VAL A 180 3.11 -13.36 6.39
C VAL A 180 3.35 -12.16 7.30
N GLU A 181 4.32 -11.32 6.95
CA GLU A 181 4.67 -10.15 7.77
C GLU A 181 3.61 -9.05 7.71
N TRP A 182 3.10 -8.76 6.52
CA TRP A 182 2.08 -7.74 6.25
C TRP A 182 1.52 -7.95 4.85
N PHE A 183 0.22 -7.82 4.64
CA PHE A 183 -0.37 -7.76 3.29
C PHE A 183 -0.44 -6.31 2.82
N ASN A 184 -0.29 -6.12 1.52
CA ASN A 184 -0.33 -4.79 0.91
C ASN A 184 -1.76 -4.36 0.56
N ASP A 185 -2.47 -5.16 -0.23
CA ASP A 185 -3.87 -4.87 -0.57
C ASP A 185 -4.75 -6.11 -0.46
N ILE A 186 -6.08 -5.90 -0.39
CA ILE A 186 -7.08 -6.95 -0.28
C ILE A 186 -8.29 -6.73 -1.20
N ALA A 187 -8.88 -7.83 -1.64
CA ALA A 187 -10.19 -7.86 -2.26
C ALA A 187 -11.02 -8.99 -1.65
N VAL A 188 -12.28 -8.73 -1.33
CA VAL A 188 -13.14 -9.65 -0.59
C VAL A 188 -14.28 -10.12 -1.49
N ALA A 189 -14.42 -11.43 -1.63
CA ALA A 189 -15.54 -12.03 -2.35
C ALA A 189 -16.81 -12.02 -1.48
N ARG A 190 -17.98 -12.12 -2.11
CA ARG A 190 -19.29 -12.14 -1.42
C ARG A 190 -19.45 -13.27 -0.39
N ASP A 191 -18.71 -14.36 -0.54
CA ASP A 191 -18.72 -15.46 0.44
C ASP A 191 -17.85 -15.18 1.68
N GLY A 192 -17.14 -14.04 1.71
CA GLY A 192 -16.22 -13.64 2.76
C GLY A 192 -14.78 -14.13 2.54
N THR A 193 -14.46 -14.73 1.39
CA THR A 193 -13.08 -15.08 1.03
C THR A 193 -12.30 -13.80 0.73
N VAL A 194 -11.15 -13.64 1.39
CA VAL A 194 -10.22 -12.53 1.15
C VAL A 194 -9.10 -13.01 0.23
N TYR A 195 -8.84 -12.27 -0.83
CA TYR A 195 -7.61 -12.37 -1.61
C TYR A 195 -6.69 -11.22 -1.20
N ALA A 196 -5.42 -11.52 -0.98
CA ALA A 196 -4.46 -10.54 -0.47
C ALA A 196 -3.14 -10.61 -1.23
N THR A 197 -2.49 -9.47 -1.42
CA THR A 197 -1.17 -9.40 -2.07
C THR A 197 -0.06 -9.31 -1.04
N GLN A 198 0.99 -10.11 -1.26
CA GLN A 198 2.27 -9.98 -0.58
C GLN A 198 3.27 -9.36 -1.56
N THR A 199 3.54 -8.08 -1.38
CA THR A 199 4.46 -7.31 -2.25
C THR A 199 5.88 -7.88 -2.25
N GLY A 200 6.29 -8.58 -1.20
CA GLY A 200 7.65 -9.07 -0.98
C GLY A 200 8.49 -8.12 -0.13
N GLY A 201 9.75 -8.46 0.09
CA GLY A 201 10.69 -7.62 0.85
C GLY A 201 11.00 -6.30 0.14
N THR A 202 11.33 -5.25 0.91
CA THR A 202 11.61 -3.90 0.38
C THR A 202 12.93 -3.79 -0.37
N THR A 203 13.85 -4.75 -0.19
CA THR A 203 15.22 -4.71 -0.70
C THR A 203 15.49 -5.64 -1.90
N ASP A 204 14.63 -6.61 -2.19
CA ASP A 204 14.93 -7.65 -3.17
C ASP A 204 13.87 -7.79 -4.26
N ALA A 205 14.34 -7.85 -5.51
CA ALA A 205 13.58 -8.30 -6.67
C ALA A 205 13.39 -9.83 -6.69
N ASP A 206 13.51 -10.50 -5.52
CA ASP A 206 13.36 -11.94 -5.42
C ASP A 206 11.90 -12.33 -5.65
N ALA A 207 11.65 -12.91 -6.82
CA ALA A 207 10.34 -13.38 -7.20
C ALA A 207 9.75 -14.38 -6.21
N ALA A 208 10.57 -15.17 -5.49
CA ALA A 208 10.07 -16.12 -4.51
C ALA A 208 9.29 -15.46 -3.37
N THR A 209 9.50 -14.17 -3.12
CA THR A 209 8.83 -13.40 -2.07
C THR A 209 7.48 -12.80 -2.51
N TRP A 210 7.20 -12.76 -3.82
CA TRP A 210 5.96 -12.21 -4.37
C TRP A 210 4.85 -13.25 -4.34
N GLN A 211 3.74 -12.91 -3.70
CA GLN A 211 2.68 -13.88 -3.46
C GLN A 211 1.30 -13.25 -3.56
N VAL A 212 0.32 -14.09 -3.89
CA VAL A 212 -1.11 -13.80 -3.68
C VAL A 212 -1.63 -14.88 -2.75
N TRP A 213 -2.39 -14.48 -1.74
CA TRP A 213 -2.98 -15.36 -0.75
C TRP A 213 -4.50 -15.41 -0.90
N LYS A 214 -5.07 -16.54 -0.54
CA LYS A 214 -6.50 -16.76 -0.38
C LYS A 214 -6.76 -17.14 1.07
N ILE A 215 -7.63 -16.39 1.73
CA ILE A 215 -8.02 -16.58 3.12
C ILE A 215 -9.52 -16.80 3.14
N THR A 216 -9.95 -17.99 3.51
CA THR A 216 -11.37 -18.33 3.59
C THR A 216 -12.03 -17.63 4.79
N ARG A 217 -13.37 -17.57 4.79
CA ARG A 217 -14.15 -16.94 5.86
C ARG A 217 -13.89 -17.54 7.25
N ASP A 218 -13.59 -18.83 7.33
CA ASP A 218 -13.21 -19.56 8.54
C ASP A 218 -11.73 -19.39 8.93
N GLY A 219 -10.97 -18.62 8.14
CA GLY A 219 -9.61 -18.20 8.46
C GLY A 219 -8.50 -19.09 7.91
N VAL A 220 -8.81 -20.04 7.02
CA VAL A 220 -7.78 -20.87 6.36
C VAL A 220 -7.06 -20.04 5.32
N ALA A 221 -5.80 -19.70 5.60
CA ALA A 221 -4.91 -18.96 4.70
C ALA A 221 -4.08 -19.92 3.85
N THR A 222 -4.09 -19.72 2.53
CA THR A 222 -3.30 -20.50 1.57
C THR A 222 -2.64 -19.58 0.56
N ARG A 223 -1.40 -19.88 0.19
CA ARG A 223 -0.72 -19.18 -0.90
C ARG A 223 -1.29 -19.66 -2.23
N LEU A 224 -1.96 -18.77 -2.95
CA LEU A 224 -2.64 -19.05 -4.21
C LEU A 224 -1.66 -18.97 -5.39
N ILE A 225 -0.81 -17.94 -5.41
CA ILE A 225 0.19 -17.69 -6.46
C ILE A 225 1.51 -17.33 -5.78
N GLN A 226 2.62 -17.75 -6.36
CA GLN A 226 3.97 -17.37 -5.93
C GLN A 226 4.88 -17.18 -7.14
N GLY A 227 5.70 -16.13 -7.11
CA GLY A 227 6.70 -15.90 -8.14
C GLY A 227 6.15 -15.34 -9.43
N ALA A 228 6.96 -15.45 -10.48
CA ALA A 228 6.59 -14.99 -11.81
C ALA A 228 5.25 -15.64 -12.26
N PRO A 229 4.38 -14.90 -12.95
CA PRO A 229 4.66 -13.61 -13.58
C PRO A 229 4.34 -12.40 -12.69
N LEU A 230 4.11 -12.56 -11.39
CA LEU A 230 4.05 -11.43 -10.45
C LEU A 230 5.36 -10.64 -10.53
N ARG A 231 5.29 -9.33 -10.32
CA ARG A 231 6.43 -8.40 -10.26
C ARG A 231 6.17 -7.32 -9.24
N ARG A 232 6.38 -7.65 -7.96
CA ARG A 232 6.04 -6.81 -6.79
C ARG A 232 4.52 -6.51 -6.79
N PRO A 233 3.66 -7.52 -6.53
CA PRO A 233 2.21 -7.35 -6.60
C PRO A 233 1.78 -6.30 -5.56
N ASN A 234 0.85 -5.45 -5.97
CA ASN A 234 0.37 -4.31 -5.17
C ASN A 234 -1.16 -4.44 -5.06
N GLY A 235 -1.92 -3.65 -5.79
CA GLY A 235 -3.38 -3.70 -5.78
C GLY A 235 -3.98 -4.99 -6.33
N ILE A 236 -5.13 -5.33 -5.78
CA ILE A 236 -5.91 -6.53 -6.10
C ILE A 236 -7.39 -6.22 -6.13
N ALA A 237 -8.13 -6.79 -7.08
CA ALA A 237 -9.58 -6.66 -7.18
C ALA A 237 -10.20 -7.96 -7.71
N ILE A 238 -11.52 -8.10 -7.58
CA ILE A 238 -12.29 -9.20 -8.17
C ILE A 238 -13.08 -8.63 -9.35
N ASP A 239 -12.93 -9.24 -10.53
CA ASP A 239 -13.70 -8.83 -11.71
C ASP A 239 -15.16 -9.34 -11.65
N PRO A 240 -16.06 -8.86 -12.52
CA PRO A 240 -17.47 -9.29 -12.53
C PRO A 240 -17.67 -10.79 -12.82
N GLN A 241 -16.65 -11.49 -13.32
CA GLN A 241 -16.66 -12.93 -13.57
C GLN A 241 -16.16 -13.74 -12.35
N GLY A 242 -15.73 -13.06 -11.29
CA GLY A 242 -15.19 -13.67 -10.07
C GLY A 242 -13.70 -13.99 -10.16
N ASN A 243 -12.99 -13.53 -11.19
CA ASN A 243 -11.54 -13.71 -11.30
C ASN A 243 -10.80 -12.71 -10.43
N VAL A 244 -9.60 -13.08 -10.00
CA VAL A 244 -8.70 -12.25 -9.20
C VAL A 244 -7.80 -11.47 -10.14
N VAL A 245 -7.86 -10.14 -10.09
CA VAL A 245 -7.02 -9.25 -10.89
C VAL A 245 -5.96 -8.63 -9.99
N VAL A 246 -4.70 -8.77 -10.38
CA VAL A 246 -3.54 -8.25 -9.64
C VAL A 246 -2.76 -7.31 -10.53
N VAL A 247 -2.36 -6.16 -10.00
CA VAL A 247 -1.45 -5.24 -10.69
C VAL A 247 -0.06 -5.29 -10.08
N ASN A 248 0.95 -5.20 -10.93
CA ASN A 248 2.35 -5.33 -10.55
C ASN A 248 3.04 -3.98 -10.53
N MET A 249 3.70 -3.63 -9.43
CA MET A 249 4.32 -2.31 -9.32
C MET A 249 5.56 -2.13 -10.20
N LEU A 250 6.30 -3.22 -10.49
CA LEU A 250 7.51 -3.15 -11.34
C LEU A 250 7.21 -3.33 -12.84
N ALA A 251 5.95 -3.22 -13.26
CA ALA A 251 5.53 -3.36 -14.64
C ALA A 251 4.21 -2.64 -14.93
N PRO A 252 3.79 -2.50 -16.21
CA PRO A 252 2.44 -2.08 -16.55
C PRO A 252 1.44 -3.25 -16.52
N ASP A 253 1.87 -4.46 -16.19
CA ASP A 253 1.04 -5.67 -16.23
C ASP A 253 -0.18 -5.56 -15.30
N VAL A 254 -1.36 -5.84 -15.87
CA VAL A 254 -2.63 -6.07 -15.19
C VAL A 254 -3.03 -7.53 -15.44
N GLN A 255 -2.85 -8.39 -14.45
CA GLN A 255 -2.93 -9.84 -14.62
C GLN A 255 -4.23 -10.38 -14.01
N THR A 256 -5.03 -11.07 -14.81
CA THR A 256 -6.28 -11.72 -14.38
C THR A 256 -6.04 -13.21 -14.19
N TYR A 257 -6.38 -13.70 -13.01
CA TYR A 257 -6.23 -15.08 -12.59
C TYR A 257 -7.59 -15.68 -12.23
N SER A 258 -7.80 -16.95 -12.58
CA SER A 258 -8.95 -17.70 -12.02
C SER A 258 -8.88 -17.76 -10.49
N PRO A 259 -9.99 -18.03 -9.79
CA PRO A 259 -9.99 -18.29 -8.35
C PRO A 259 -9.08 -19.43 -7.88
N ALA A 260 -8.64 -20.29 -8.81
CA ALA A 260 -7.70 -21.37 -8.58
C ALA A 260 -6.23 -20.98 -8.82
N GLY A 261 -5.95 -19.73 -9.18
CA GLY A 261 -4.58 -19.20 -9.38
C GLY A 261 -4.03 -19.37 -10.79
N ALA A 262 -4.78 -19.92 -11.74
CA ALA A 262 -4.34 -20.00 -13.14
C ALA A 262 -4.42 -18.62 -13.82
N LEU A 263 -3.34 -18.16 -14.44
CA LEU A 263 -3.33 -16.92 -15.23
C LEU A 263 -4.21 -17.08 -16.47
N LEU A 264 -5.19 -16.19 -16.63
CA LEU A 264 -6.14 -16.18 -17.74
C LEU A 264 -5.80 -15.13 -18.80
N LYS A 265 -5.34 -13.95 -18.35
CA LYS A 265 -5.11 -12.80 -19.22
C LYS A 265 -4.08 -11.85 -18.61
N THR A 266 -3.26 -11.23 -19.46
CA THR A 266 -2.45 -10.07 -19.10
C THR A 266 -2.82 -8.91 -20.01
N GLU A 267 -3.22 -7.79 -19.41
CA GLU A 267 -3.38 -6.49 -20.05
C GLU A 267 -2.23 -5.57 -19.64
N GLN A 268 -2.12 -4.42 -20.30
CA GLN A 268 -1.08 -3.43 -20.03
C GLN A 268 -1.73 -2.09 -19.68
N ALA A 269 -1.41 -1.55 -18.51
CA ALA A 269 -1.74 -0.18 -18.16
C ALA A 269 -1.00 0.79 -19.10
N ALA A 270 -1.53 2.02 -19.24
CA ALA A 270 -0.92 3.05 -20.08
C ALA A 270 0.42 3.56 -19.49
N GLN A 271 0.65 3.27 -18.20
CA GLN A 271 1.83 3.67 -17.46
C GLN A 271 2.21 2.57 -16.46
N ALA A 272 3.51 2.33 -16.25
CA ALA A 272 3.99 1.38 -15.23
C ALA A 272 3.98 2.00 -13.83
N GLY A 273 4.43 1.26 -12.82
CA GLY A 273 4.43 1.74 -11.43
C GLY A 273 3.11 1.49 -10.72
N ASN A 274 2.38 0.44 -11.14
CA ASN A 274 1.01 0.21 -10.72
C ASN A 274 0.88 0.07 -9.19
N ASP A 275 -0.18 0.64 -8.65
CA ASP A 275 -0.54 0.53 -7.23
C ASP A 275 -1.92 -0.07 -7.08
N GLY A 276 -3.00 0.72 -7.02
CA GLY A 276 -4.36 0.21 -6.89
C GLY A 276 -5.02 -0.16 -8.20
N VAL A 277 -6.10 -0.94 -8.10
CA VAL A 277 -6.98 -1.27 -9.21
C VAL A 277 -8.45 -1.21 -8.80
N VAL A 278 -9.27 -0.55 -9.61
CA VAL A 278 -10.74 -0.55 -9.52
C VAL A 278 -11.31 -1.18 -10.78
N ILE A 279 -12.31 -2.04 -10.64
CA ILE A 279 -12.96 -2.73 -11.76
C ILE A 279 -14.45 -2.42 -11.74
N MET A 280 -14.94 -1.91 -12.86
CA MET A 280 -16.34 -1.58 -13.07
C MET A 280 -17.14 -2.81 -13.52
N ALA A 281 -18.47 -2.74 -13.38
CA ALA A 281 -19.37 -3.83 -13.79
C ALA A 281 -19.29 -4.17 -15.28
N ASP A 282 -18.91 -3.23 -16.14
CA ASP A 282 -18.70 -3.43 -17.58
C ASP A 282 -17.31 -4.01 -17.92
N GLY A 283 -16.48 -4.30 -16.92
CA GLY A 283 -15.13 -4.81 -17.07
C GLY A 283 -14.06 -3.73 -17.32
N THR A 284 -14.43 -2.44 -17.34
CA THR A 284 -13.46 -1.34 -17.37
C THR A 284 -12.61 -1.38 -16.11
N LYS A 285 -11.29 -1.29 -16.28
CA LYS A 285 -10.33 -1.23 -15.17
C LYS A 285 -9.69 0.15 -15.08
N TYR A 286 -9.52 0.64 -13.87
CA TYR A 286 -8.72 1.82 -13.56
C TYR A 286 -7.52 1.41 -12.71
N VAL A 287 -6.34 1.91 -13.05
CA VAL A 287 -5.08 1.54 -12.37
C VAL A 287 -4.29 2.80 -12.06
N SER A 288 -3.95 3.03 -10.80
CA SER A 288 -3.07 4.13 -10.39
C SER A 288 -1.62 3.73 -10.56
N SER A 289 -0.76 4.73 -10.76
CA SER A 289 0.68 4.57 -10.72
C SER A 289 1.28 5.35 -9.56
N VAL A 290 1.72 4.67 -8.51
CA VAL A 290 2.38 5.33 -7.36
C VAL A 290 3.74 5.89 -7.73
N LEU A 291 4.44 5.25 -8.68
CA LEU A 291 5.78 5.66 -9.10
C LEU A 291 5.77 6.81 -10.11
N GLN A 292 4.70 6.98 -10.87
CA GLN A 292 4.65 7.96 -11.98
C GLN A 292 3.42 8.89 -11.96
N GLY A 293 2.45 8.65 -11.08
CA GLY A 293 1.33 9.55 -10.80
C GLY A 293 0.20 9.59 -11.82
N GLY A 294 0.15 8.65 -12.76
CA GLY A 294 -0.94 8.54 -13.73
C GLY A 294 -2.08 7.63 -13.27
N VAL A 295 -3.24 7.80 -13.89
CA VAL A 295 -4.38 6.90 -13.78
C VAL A 295 -4.71 6.35 -15.16
N SER A 296 -4.47 5.06 -15.35
CA SER A 296 -4.80 4.34 -16.58
C SER A 296 -6.26 3.91 -16.59
N ARG A 297 -6.93 4.03 -17.73
CA ARG A 297 -8.24 3.43 -18.02
C ARG A 297 -8.06 2.34 -19.07
N LEU A 298 -8.52 1.14 -18.79
CA LEU A 298 -8.50 -0.01 -19.68
C LEU A 298 -9.94 -0.46 -19.93
N ARG A 299 -10.45 -0.25 -21.15
CA ARG A 299 -11.74 -0.83 -21.55
C ARG A 299 -11.53 -2.16 -22.24
N PRO A 300 -12.44 -3.14 -22.07
CA PRO A 300 -12.33 -4.42 -22.75
C PRO A 300 -12.11 -4.26 -24.26
N GLY A 301 -11.01 -4.84 -24.77
CA GLY A 301 -10.67 -4.83 -26.20
C GLY A 301 -10.11 -3.52 -26.74
N GLN A 302 -9.87 -2.51 -25.89
CA GLN A 302 -9.28 -1.23 -26.29
C GLN A 302 -7.87 -1.06 -25.72
N ALA A 303 -7.07 -0.20 -26.35
CA ALA A 303 -5.80 0.23 -25.79
C ALA A 303 -6.04 1.03 -24.50
N ALA A 304 -5.12 0.89 -23.54
CA ALA A 304 -5.14 1.68 -22.31
C ALA A 304 -4.84 3.15 -22.61
N GLU A 305 -5.47 4.06 -21.86
CA GLU A 305 -5.23 5.50 -21.96
C GLU A 305 -5.06 6.12 -20.56
N LEU A 306 -4.34 7.24 -20.47
CA LEU A 306 -4.26 8.03 -19.24
C LEU A 306 -5.47 8.98 -19.15
N ILE A 307 -6.16 8.97 -18.01
CA ILE A 307 -7.29 9.87 -17.72
C ILE A 307 -6.95 10.94 -16.67
N ALA A 308 -5.83 10.76 -15.98
CA ALA A 308 -5.22 11.75 -15.10
C ALA A 308 -3.70 11.52 -15.05
N THR A 309 -2.95 12.58 -14.77
CA THR A 309 -1.48 12.55 -14.74
C THR A 309 -0.93 13.41 -13.61
N ASN A 310 0.31 13.11 -13.21
CA ASN A 310 1.08 13.85 -12.23
C ASN A 310 0.36 14.02 -10.87
N ILE A 311 -0.37 12.99 -10.42
CA ILE A 311 -0.86 12.88 -9.04
C ILE A 311 0.31 12.36 -8.19
N PRO A 312 0.87 13.16 -7.27
CA PRO A 312 1.99 12.71 -6.44
C PRO A 312 1.64 11.46 -5.64
N SER A 313 2.50 10.43 -5.71
CA SER A 313 2.37 9.18 -4.95
C SER A 313 0.95 8.61 -4.97
N ALA A 314 0.35 8.52 -6.17
CA ALA A 314 -0.99 7.97 -6.37
C ALA A 314 -1.02 6.49 -5.95
N ALA A 315 -1.36 6.24 -4.68
CA ALA A 315 -1.39 4.93 -4.05
C ALA A 315 -2.61 4.14 -4.56
N SER A 316 -3.26 3.31 -3.74
CA SER A 316 -4.44 2.56 -4.19
C SER A 316 -5.62 3.49 -4.55
N MET A 317 -6.81 2.95 -4.80
CA MET A 317 -7.97 3.77 -5.12
C MET A 317 -9.29 3.07 -4.80
N CYS A 318 -10.33 3.87 -4.59
CA CYS A 318 -11.71 3.41 -4.55
C CYS A 318 -12.58 4.16 -5.55
N TYR A 319 -13.68 3.52 -5.94
CA TYR A 319 -14.72 4.16 -6.73
C TYR A 319 -15.75 4.79 -5.80
N ASP A 320 -16.02 6.08 -6.02
CA ASP A 320 -17.13 6.80 -5.41
C ASP A 320 -18.29 6.88 -6.40
N PRO A 321 -19.32 6.01 -6.28
CA PRO A 321 -20.46 5.99 -7.18
C PRO A 321 -21.39 7.20 -7.01
N GLY A 322 -21.38 7.87 -5.85
CA GLY A 322 -22.26 9.02 -5.60
C GLY A 322 -21.91 10.24 -6.44
N ALA A 323 -20.64 10.36 -6.85
CA ALA A 323 -20.15 11.42 -7.73
C ALA A 323 -19.51 10.90 -9.03
N ASN A 324 -19.57 9.60 -9.29
CA ASN A 324 -18.95 8.93 -10.43
C ASN A 324 -17.47 9.34 -10.63
N GLN A 325 -16.66 9.06 -9.62
CA GLN A 325 -15.26 9.47 -9.59
C GLN A 325 -14.37 8.42 -8.92
N LEU A 326 -13.08 8.48 -9.21
CA LEU A 326 -12.06 7.75 -8.46
C LEU A 326 -11.54 8.63 -7.33
N VAL A 327 -11.30 8.01 -6.18
CA VAL A 327 -10.66 8.64 -5.02
C VAL A 327 -9.37 7.90 -4.75
N ILE A 328 -8.27 8.63 -4.67
CA ILE A 328 -6.90 8.09 -4.73
C ILE A 328 -6.12 8.68 -3.56
N PRO A 329 -5.74 7.87 -2.56
CA PRO A 329 -4.83 8.33 -1.53
C PRO A 329 -3.46 8.75 -2.07
N MET A 330 -2.95 9.83 -1.49
CA MET A 330 -1.62 10.38 -1.75
C MET A 330 -0.82 10.23 -0.45
N ASN A 331 -0.34 9.01 -0.19
CA ASN A 331 0.16 8.57 1.12
C ASN A 331 1.21 9.53 1.74
N ALA A 332 2.21 9.93 0.98
CA ALA A 332 3.26 10.85 1.42
C ALA A 332 2.80 12.31 1.56
N ASN A 333 1.66 12.67 0.93
CA ASN A 333 1.11 14.02 0.93
C ASN A 333 0.00 14.23 1.96
N ASN A 334 -0.44 13.19 2.67
CA ASN A 334 -1.53 13.26 3.66
C ASN A 334 -2.83 13.83 3.04
N ALA A 335 -3.13 13.39 1.82
CA ALA A 335 -4.21 13.92 0.99
C ALA A 335 -4.89 12.81 0.17
N LEU A 336 -6.00 13.16 -0.46
CA LEU A 336 -6.70 12.36 -1.48
C LEU A 336 -6.84 13.19 -2.76
N ALA A 337 -6.60 12.55 -3.91
CA ALA A 337 -6.95 13.06 -5.22
C ALA A 337 -8.31 12.51 -5.67
N PHE A 338 -9.13 13.36 -6.26
CA PHE A 338 -10.47 13.05 -6.77
C PHE A 338 -10.46 13.25 -8.29
N VAL A 339 -10.82 12.21 -9.03
CA VAL A 339 -10.76 12.16 -10.50
C VAL A 339 -12.15 11.81 -11.06
N PRO A 340 -12.91 12.80 -11.58
CA PRO A 340 -14.21 12.56 -12.18
C PRO A 340 -14.13 11.68 -13.42
N LEU A 341 -15.07 10.74 -13.56
CA LEU A 341 -15.15 9.84 -14.73
C LEU A 341 -16.11 10.34 -15.83
N GLY A 342 -16.74 11.50 -15.62
CA GLY A 342 -17.75 12.08 -16.50
C GLY A 342 -19.17 11.76 -16.06
N ALA A 343 -20.18 12.06 -16.89
CA ALA A 343 -21.54 11.60 -16.61
C ALA A 343 -21.62 10.06 -16.74
N PRO A 344 -22.35 9.35 -15.85
CA PRO A 344 -22.70 7.96 -16.10
C PRO A 344 -23.37 7.86 -17.47
N ARG A 345 -22.90 6.95 -18.32
CA ARG A 345 -23.55 6.68 -19.61
C ARG A 345 -24.77 5.81 -19.41
#